data_AF-H5UV96-F1
#
_entry.id   AF-H5UV96-F1
#
_cell.length_a   1.000
_cell.length_b   1.000
_cell.length_c   1.000
_cell.angle_alpha   90.00
_cell.angle_beta   90.00
_cell.angle_gamma   90.00
#
_symmetry.space_group_name_H-M   'P 1'
#
loop_
_entity.id
_entity.type
_entity.pdbx_description
1 polymer ?
#
loop_
_entity_poly.entity_id
_entity_poly.type
_entity_poly.pdbx_seq_one_letter_code
_entity_poly.pdbx_strand_id
1 'polypeptide(L)'
;MSAKDNRSLDEIEKDIARNRDDLAATIDELAFRVKPANVAKRQVDEAKTFVDRTARNTDGSLRLEVVGPAVGAVVLLVALAVYNRVRG
;
A
#
# COMPACT_ATOMS: atom_id res chain seq x y z
N MET A 1 -42.01 -15.48 31.64
CA MET A 1 -41.12 -14.54 30.92
C MET A 1 -41.99 -13.36 30.50
N SER A 2 -41.64 -12.13 30.90
CA SER A 2 -42.51 -10.96 30.79
C SER A 2 -42.36 -10.32 29.41
N ALA A 3 -43.43 -9.83 28.78
CA ALA A 3 -43.41 -9.29 27.41
C ALA A 3 -42.39 -8.14 27.16
N LYS A 4 -41.88 -7.52 28.24
CA LYS A 4 -40.77 -6.56 28.20
C LYS A 4 -39.41 -7.20 27.86
N ASP A 5 -39.14 -8.42 28.30
CA ASP A 5 -37.89 -9.14 27.96
C ASP A 5 -37.87 -9.50 26.48
N ASN A 6 -39.01 -9.91 25.91
CA ASN A 6 -39.09 -10.20 24.48
C ASN A 6 -38.89 -8.96 23.62
N ARG A 7 -39.44 -7.80 24.00
CA ARG A 7 -39.18 -6.54 23.28
C ARG A 7 -37.69 -6.16 23.33
N SER A 8 -37.04 -6.35 24.48
CA SER A 8 -35.60 -6.15 24.64
C SER A 8 -34.78 -7.10 23.76
N LEU A 9 -35.19 -8.37 23.67
CA LEU A 9 -34.55 -9.36 22.81
C LEU A 9 -34.67 -8.99 21.32
N ASP A 10 -35.87 -8.59 20.88
CA ASP A 10 -36.14 -8.14 19.51
C ASP A 10 -35.34 -6.88 19.15
N GLU A 11 -35.16 -5.97 20.11
CA GLU A 11 -34.32 -4.77 19.95
C GLU A 11 -32.84 -5.15 19.80
N ILE A 12 -32.34 -6.08 20.62
CA ILE A 12 -30.96 -6.58 20.52
C ILE A 12 -30.72 -7.30 19.17
N GLU A 13 -31.66 -8.11 18.70
CA GLU A 13 -31.55 -8.77 17.39
C GLU A 13 -31.49 -7.76 16.23
N LYS A 14 -32.29 -6.69 16.31
CA LYS A 14 -32.24 -5.60 15.33
C LYS A 14 -30.90 -4.87 15.34
N ASP A 15 -30.36 -4.59 16.52
CA ASP A 15 -29.07 -3.91 16.64
C ASP A 15 -27.93 -4.78 16.14
N ILE A 16 -27.97 -6.10 16.40
CA ILE A 16 -27.01 -7.06 15.85
C ILE A 16 -27.10 -7.11 14.32
N ALA A 17 -28.31 -7.12 13.76
CA ALA A 17 -28.50 -7.10 12.30
C ALA A 17 -27.91 -5.82 11.68
N ARG A 18 -28.23 -4.65 12.27
CA ARG A 18 -27.70 -3.37 11.82
C ARG A 18 -26.17 -3.31 11.90
N ASN A 19 -25.59 -3.74 13.02
CA ASN A 19 -24.14 -3.77 13.19
C ASN A 19 -23.43 -4.71 12.20
N ARG A 20 -24.07 -5.82 11.81
CA ARG A 20 -23.55 -6.72 10.77
C ARG A 20 -23.52 -6.06 9.40
N ASP A 21 -24.58 -5.33 9.05
CA ASP A 21 -24.66 -4.60 7.79
C ASP A 21 -23.59 -3.50 7.71
N ASP A 22 -23.43 -2.72 8.78
CA ASP A 22 -22.41 -1.67 8.89
C ASP A 22 -20.98 -2.24 8.79
N LEU A 23 -20.75 -3.40 9.42
CA LEU A 23 -19.46 -4.08 9.34
C LEU A 23 -19.18 -4.63 7.94
N ALA A 24 -20.18 -5.21 7.26
CA ALA A 24 -20.03 -5.68 5.88
C ALA A 24 -19.65 -4.53 4.94
N ALA A 25 -20.32 -3.38 5.05
CA ALA A 25 -19.98 -2.18 4.30
C ALA A 25 -18.54 -1.71 4.57
N THR A 26 -18.12 -1.71 5.83
CA THR A 26 -16.77 -1.33 6.23
C THR A 26 -15.71 -2.32 5.71
N ILE A 27 -16.01 -3.61 5.71
CA ILE A 27 -15.12 -4.65 5.17
C ILE A 27 -14.96 -4.49 3.66
N ASP A 28 -16.03 -4.22 2.92
CA ASP A 28 -15.95 -3.98 1.47
C ASP A 28 -15.14 -2.72 1.13
N GLU A 29 -15.30 -1.64 1.90
CA GLU A 29 -14.47 -0.43 1.76
C GLU A 29 -13.00 -0.72 2.09
N LEU A 30 -12.73 -1.47 3.16
CA LEU A 30 -11.37 -1.84 3.53
C LEU A 30 -10.75 -2.73 2.45
N ALA A 31 -11.48 -3.74 1.96
CA ALA A 31 -11.07 -4.61 0.87
C ALA A 31 -10.73 -3.82 -0.39
N PHE A 32 -11.52 -2.80 -0.74
CA PHE A 32 -11.21 -1.87 -1.84
C PHE A 32 -9.93 -1.08 -1.60
N ARG A 33 -9.71 -0.58 -0.38
CA ARG A 33 -8.55 0.25 -0.03
C ARG A 33 -7.25 -0.56 0.06
N VAL A 34 -7.31 -1.80 0.54
CA VAL A 34 -6.17 -2.72 0.60
C VAL A 34 -5.93 -3.48 -0.70
N LYS A 35 -6.71 -3.20 -1.76
CA LYS A 35 -6.43 -3.76 -3.10
C LYS A 35 -4.95 -3.56 -3.41
N PRO A 36 -4.22 -4.63 -3.79
CA PRO A 36 -2.78 -4.57 -4.01
C PRO A 36 -2.34 -3.45 -4.95
N ALA A 37 -3.15 -3.10 -5.94
CA ALA A 37 -2.90 -1.99 -6.86
C ALA A 37 -2.78 -0.63 -6.15
N ASN A 38 -3.62 -0.36 -5.15
CA ASN A 38 -3.58 0.90 -4.39
C ASN A 38 -2.38 0.95 -3.43
N VAL A 39 -2.00 -0.20 -2.86
CA VAL A 39 -0.81 -0.33 -2.02
C VAL A 39 0.46 -0.17 -2.86
N ALA A 40 0.53 -0.83 -4.02
CA ALA A 40 1.66 -0.71 -4.94
C ALA A 40 1.83 0.73 -5.43
N LYS A 41 0.73 1.41 -5.79
CA LYS A 41 0.78 2.82 -6.20
C LYS A 41 1.34 3.72 -5.10
N ARG A 42 0.90 3.53 -3.84
CA ARG A 42 1.44 4.27 -2.68
C ARG A 42 2.93 4.01 -2.47
N GLN A 43 3.36 2.75 -2.56
CA GLN A 43 4.77 2.41 -2.43
C GLN A 43 5.63 3.03 -3.55
N VAL A 44 5.11 3.09 -4.78
CA VAL A 44 5.80 3.76 -5.90
C VAL A 44 5.91 5.26 -5.66
N ASP A 45 4.83 5.91 -5.21
CA ASP A 45 4.82 7.35 -4.93
C ASP A 45 5.77 7.71 -3.77
N GLU A 46 5.81 6.88 -2.72
CA GLU A 46 6.76 7.01 -1.60
C GLU A 46 8.21 6.82 -2.06
N ALA A 47 8.48 5.78 -2.85
CA ALA A 47 9.81 5.51 -3.39
C ALA A 47 10.29 6.67 -4.29
N LYS A 48 9.42 7.20 -5.14
CA LYS A 48 9.73 8.36 -5.99
C LYS A 48 10.08 9.59 -5.15
N THR A 49 9.28 9.87 -4.11
CA THR A 49 9.53 11.00 -3.19
C THR A 49 10.86 10.84 -2.46
N PHE A 50 11.19 9.62 -2.02
CA PHE A 50 12.46 9.32 -1.37
C PHE A 50 13.64 9.51 -2.32
N VAL A 51 13.52 9.05 -3.57
CA VAL A 51 14.54 9.26 -4.61
C VAL A 51 14.70 10.75 -4.89
N ASP A 52 13.63 11.51 -5.09
CA ASP A 52 13.73 12.96 -5.35
C ASP A 52 14.41 13.72 -4.19
N ARG A 53 14.14 13.34 -2.94
CA ARG A 53 14.78 13.94 -1.76
C ARG A 53 16.26 13.57 -1.66
N THR A 54 16.61 12.34 -1.99
CA THR A 54 17.96 11.80 -1.83
C THR A 54 18.86 12.14 -3.01
N ALA A 55 18.29 12.24 -4.21
CA ALA A 55 19.00 12.50 -5.46
C ALA A 55 19.24 14.00 -5.70
N ARG A 56 18.58 14.91 -4.96
CA ARG A 56 18.75 16.35 -5.13
C ARG A 56 19.49 17.00 -3.94
N ASN A 57 20.30 17.99 -4.26
CA ASN A 57 20.91 18.93 -3.32
C ASN A 57 19.91 20.03 -2.95
N THR A 58 20.21 20.76 -1.88
CA THR A 58 19.39 21.89 -1.39
C THR A 58 19.27 23.03 -2.42
N ASP A 59 20.20 23.10 -3.36
CA ASP A 59 20.23 24.06 -4.49
C ASP A 59 19.48 23.56 -5.74
N GLY A 60 18.90 22.35 -5.69
CA GLY A 60 18.18 21.74 -6.82
C GLY A 60 19.07 20.99 -7.82
N SER A 61 20.38 20.96 -7.63
CA SER A 61 21.30 20.14 -8.45
C SER A 61 21.21 18.65 -8.09
N LEU A 62 21.56 17.76 -9.02
CA LEU A 62 21.66 16.33 -8.71
C LEU A 62 22.87 16.08 -7.81
N ARG A 63 22.67 15.31 -6.72
CA ARG A 63 23.75 14.79 -5.87
C ARG A 63 24.53 13.74 -6.64
N LEU A 64 25.51 14.17 -7.43
CA LEU A 64 26.34 13.27 -8.24
C LEU A 64 27.06 12.21 -7.39
N GLU A 65 27.40 12.54 -6.14
CA GLU A 65 27.98 11.61 -5.15
C GLU A 65 27.03 10.47 -4.77
N VAL A 66 25.72 10.67 -4.84
CA VAL A 66 24.69 9.67 -4.48
C VAL A 66 24.12 8.99 -5.74
N VAL A 67 23.87 9.77 -6.78
CA VAL A 67 23.29 9.31 -8.05
C VAL A 67 24.30 8.51 -8.87
N GLY A 68 25.58 8.91 -8.86
CA GLY A 68 26.64 8.22 -9.60
C GLY A 68 26.78 6.73 -9.25
N PRO A 69 26.99 6.39 -7.97
CA PRO A 69 27.07 4.98 -7.54
C PRO A 69 25.79 4.20 -7.80
N ALA A 70 24.61 4.82 -7.60
CA ALA A 70 23.32 4.17 -7.84
C ALA A 70 23.13 3.80 -9.32
N VAL A 71 23.43 4.72 -10.24
CA VAL A 71 23.37 4.45 -11.69
C VAL A 71 24.37 3.36 -12.08
N GLY A 72 25.59 3.42 -11.55
CA GLY A 72 26.61 2.39 -11.79
C GLY A 72 26.16 0.99 -11.37
N ALA A 73 25.57 0.87 -10.18
CA ALA A 73 25.05 -0.40 -9.68
C ALA A 73 23.92 -0.96 -10.56
N VAL A 74 22.99 -0.11 -11.01
CA VAL A 74 21.90 -0.53 -11.91
C VAL A 74 22.45 -1.04 -13.24
N VAL A 75 23.39 -0.31 -13.86
CA VAL A 75 24.03 -0.73 -15.11
C VAL A 75 24.72 -2.08 -14.95
N LEU A 76 25.44 -2.28 -13.84
CA LEU A 76 26.16 -3.53 -13.56
C LEU A 76 25.20 -4.70 -13.36
N LEU A 77 24.12 -4.50 -12.61
CA LEU A 77 23.07 -5.52 -12.42
C LEU A 77 22.38 -5.89 -13.74
N VAL A 78 22.07 -4.92 -14.59
CA VAL A 78 21.47 -5.16 -15.91
C VAL A 78 22.43 -5.93 -16.81
N ALA A 79 23.70 -5.52 -16.85
CA ALA A 79 24.72 -6.22 -17.62
C ALA A 79 24.87 -7.68 -17.16
N LEU A 80 24.86 -7.93 -15.85
CA LEU A 80 24.96 -9.26 -15.27
C LEU A 80 23.70 -10.11 -15.55
N ALA A 81 22.51 -9.51 -15.48
CA ALA A 81 21.26 -10.19 -15.83
C ALA A 81 21.20 -10.59 -17.31
N VAL A 82 21.62 -9.70 -18.21
CA VAL A 82 21.72 -9.98 -19.66
C VAL A 82 22.75 -11.08 -19.91
N TYR A 83 23.93 -10.97 -19.30
CA TYR A 83 24.98 -11.98 -19.40
C TYR A 83 24.49 -13.36 -18.97
N ASN A 84 23.80 -13.45 -17.83
CA ASN A 84 23.23 -14.70 -17.33
C ASN A 84 22.14 -15.25 -18.25
N ARG A 85 21.35 -14.39 -18.88
CA ARG A 85 20.30 -14.79 -19.82
C ARG A 85 20.83 -15.26 -21.18
N VAL A 86 22.02 -14.80 -21.58
CA VAL A 86 22.66 -15.23 -22.84
C VAL A 86 23.48 -16.51 -22.64
N ARG A 87 23.96 -16.77 -21.41
CA ARG A 87 24.74 -17.97 -21.07
C ARG A 87 23.90 -19.16 -20.59
N GLY A 88 22.68 -18.93 -20.12
CA GLY A 88 21.72 -19.98 -19.74
C GLY A 88 20.75 -20.28 -20.87
#